data_AF-A0A924F478-F1
#
_entry.id   AF-A0A924F478-F1
#
_cell.length_a   1.000
_cell.length_b   1.000
_cell.length_c   1.000
_cell.angle_alpha   90.00
_cell.angle_beta   90.00
_cell.angle_gamma   90.00
#
_symmetry.space_group_name_H-M   'P 1'
#
loop_
_entity.id
_entity.type
_entity.pdbx_description
1 polymer ?
#
loop_
_entity_poly.entity_id
_entity_poly.type
_entity_poly.pdbx_seq_one_letter_code
_entity_poly.pdbx_strand_id
1 'polypeptide(L)'
;MCIVFNAEVQYIGESPWHRDWKKAFAKEFREVSFADPAMGQLHRADVHTACGTTLEFQNSPICIDELTSRETFYPKMIWILNGKKFKGFRILKSLPDVEDPRLSNYEFCHTDHLKMIRKSDIINGLRNPKALTFHHPELRSIPLTSQYYSFCWKHPHSVWYQAKAPIIFDLGGHFLYQLKHRSQLSGDFSYLHMIPRKAFISQY
;
A
#
# COMPACT_ATOMS: atom_id res chain seq x y z
N MET A 1 2.59 2.84 -30.43
CA MET A 1 4.02 2.81 -30.04
C MET A 1 4.30 4.11 -29.31
N CYS A 2 4.35 4.10 -27.99
CA CYS A 2 4.63 5.31 -27.21
C CYS A 2 6.11 5.65 -27.36
N ILE A 3 6.43 6.88 -27.75
CA ILE A 3 7.82 7.31 -27.89
C ILE A 3 8.35 7.57 -26.47
N VAL A 4 9.46 6.92 -26.14
CA VAL A 4 10.17 7.11 -24.87
C VAL A 4 11.18 8.22 -25.05
N PHE A 5 11.04 9.28 -24.26
CA PHE A 5 12.04 10.34 -24.17
C PHE A 5 12.66 10.32 -22.77
N ASN A 6 13.99 10.45 -22.73
CA ASN A 6 14.73 10.54 -21.48
C ASN A 6 15.27 11.98 -21.34
N ALA A 7 14.66 12.77 -20.47
CA ALA A 7 15.05 14.15 -20.21
C ALA A 7 15.15 14.35 -18.70
N GLU A 8 16.38 14.45 -18.19
CA GLU A 8 16.64 14.80 -16.79
C GLU A 8 16.34 16.29 -16.59
N VAL A 9 15.11 16.60 -16.16
CA VAL A 9 14.71 17.94 -15.73
C VAL A 9 14.60 17.93 -14.22
N GLN A 10 15.56 18.57 -13.54
CA GLN A 10 15.52 18.72 -12.10
C GLN A 10 14.46 19.75 -11.71
N TYR A 11 13.40 19.32 -11.01
CA TYR A 11 12.33 20.22 -10.58
C TYR A 11 12.75 21.05 -9.37
N ILE A 12 12.53 22.36 -9.46
CA ILE A 12 12.65 23.28 -8.34
C ILE A 12 11.60 22.86 -7.29
N GLY A 13 12.07 22.43 -6.11
CA GLY A 13 11.19 22.01 -5.00
C GLY A 13 11.05 20.50 -4.81
N GLU A 14 11.73 19.65 -5.60
CA GLU A 14 11.75 18.21 -5.33
C GLU A 14 12.40 17.92 -3.97
N SER A 15 11.70 17.13 -3.14
CA SER A 15 12.22 16.78 -1.81
C SER A 15 13.40 15.79 -1.89
N PRO A 16 14.36 15.83 -0.94
CA PRO A 16 15.43 14.83 -0.87
C PRO A 16 14.91 13.40 -0.86
N TRP A 17 13.81 13.13 -0.16
CA TRP A 17 13.17 11.82 -0.11
C TRP A 17 12.79 11.30 -1.50
N HIS A 18 12.16 12.14 -2.32
CA HIS A 18 11.70 11.80 -3.67
C HIS A 18 12.90 11.52 -4.59
N ARG A 19 13.89 12.41 -4.54
CA ARG A 19 15.13 12.27 -5.31
C ARG A 19 15.89 10.99 -4.95
N ASP A 20 16.00 10.68 -3.67
CA ASP A 20 16.72 9.51 -3.18
C ASP A 20 16.00 8.21 -3.57
N TRP A 21 14.67 8.23 -3.64
CA TRP A 21 13.88 7.13 -4.19
C TRP A 21 14.17 6.88 -5.67
N LYS A 22 14.17 7.90 -6.52
CA LYS A 22 14.56 7.77 -7.93
C LYS A 22 15.98 7.23 -8.08
N LYS A 23 16.92 7.75 -7.28
CA LYS A 23 18.34 7.37 -7.32
C LYS A 23 18.60 5.91 -6.96
N ALA A 24 17.65 5.23 -6.33
CA ALA A 24 17.77 3.81 -6.01
C ALA A 24 17.68 2.89 -7.23
N PHE A 25 17.17 3.38 -8.37
CA PHE A 25 16.98 2.60 -9.60
C PHE A 25 18.00 2.99 -10.67
N ALA A 26 18.20 2.19 -11.71
CA ALA A 26 19.14 2.51 -12.80
C ALA A 26 18.72 3.80 -13.55
N LYS A 27 19.67 4.53 -14.15
CA LYS A 27 19.41 5.87 -14.74
C LYS A 27 18.39 5.79 -15.88
N GLU A 28 18.46 4.73 -16.68
CA GLU A 28 17.56 4.41 -17.78
C GLU A 28 16.09 4.22 -17.34
N PHE A 29 15.83 3.93 -16.07
CA PHE A 29 14.49 3.75 -15.55
C PHE A 29 13.90 5.02 -14.94
N ARG A 30 14.69 6.07 -14.71
CA ARG A 30 14.23 7.28 -14.00
C ARG A 30 13.62 8.28 -14.97
N GLU A 31 12.56 8.95 -14.54
CA GLU A 31 11.97 10.11 -15.24
C GLU A 31 11.59 9.83 -16.71
N VAL A 32 11.10 8.62 -16.97
CA VAL A 32 10.77 8.15 -18.32
C VAL A 32 9.49 8.82 -18.80
N SER A 33 9.57 9.55 -19.91
CA SER A 33 8.42 10.25 -20.51
C SER A 33 7.76 9.40 -21.58
N PHE A 34 6.43 9.38 -21.56
CA PHE A 34 5.56 8.70 -22.52
C PHE A 34 4.58 9.73 -23.10
N ALA A 35 4.54 9.82 -24.43
CA ALA A 35 3.50 10.58 -25.10
C ALA A 35 2.22 9.74 -25.17
N ASP A 36 1.11 10.31 -24.70
CA ASP A 36 -0.24 9.81 -24.97
C ASP A 36 -0.64 10.22 -26.39
N PRO A 37 -0.73 9.27 -27.36
CA PRO A 37 -1.09 9.60 -28.73
C PRO A 37 -2.56 10.02 -28.88
N ALA A 38 -3.43 9.66 -27.93
CA ALA A 38 -4.87 9.92 -28.00
C ALA A 38 -5.25 11.29 -27.44
N MET A 39 -4.57 11.74 -26.37
CA MET A 39 -4.88 13.01 -25.70
C MET A 39 -3.80 14.09 -25.88
N GLY A 40 -2.66 13.75 -26.49
CA GLY A 40 -1.51 14.66 -26.62
C GLY A 40 -0.84 15.02 -25.29
N GLN A 41 -1.18 14.31 -24.20
CA GLN A 41 -0.61 14.55 -22.88
C GLN A 41 0.73 13.83 -22.74
N LEU A 42 1.71 14.51 -22.14
CA LEU A 42 3.01 13.91 -21.82
C LEU A 42 2.98 13.45 -20.36
N HIS A 43 3.03 12.13 -20.15
CA HIS A 43 3.16 11.55 -18.82
C HIS A 43 4.62 11.22 -18.55
N ARG A 44 5.12 11.58 -17.36
CA ARG A 44 6.48 11.26 -16.94
C ARG A 44 6.44 10.44 -15.67
N ALA A 45 6.90 9.19 -15.76
CA ALA A 45 7.00 8.28 -14.64
C ALA A 45 8.22 8.63 -13.80
N ASP A 46 8.10 8.65 -12.47
CA ASP A 46 9.28 8.79 -11.62
C ASP A 46 10.29 7.67 -11.85
N VAL A 47 9.80 6.42 -11.90
CA VAL A 47 10.55 5.24 -12.33
C VAL A 47 9.67 4.35 -13.22
N HIS A 48 10.19 3.89 -14.35
CA HIS A 48 9.58 2.85 -15.17
C HIS A 48 10.60 1.74 -15.48
N THR A 49 10.31 0.52 -15.04
CA THR A 49 11.28 -0.58 -15.02
C THR A 49 11.18 -1.45 -16.27
N ALA A 50 12.22 -2.24 -16.53
CA ALA A 50 12.26 -3.17 -17.66
C ALA A 50 11.13 -4.23 -17.63
N CYS A 51 10.58 -4.54 -16.44
CA CYS A 51 9.43 -5.45 -16.30
C CYS A 51 8.07 -4.75 -16.50
N GLY A 52 8.08 -3.53 -17.06
CA GLY A 52 6.91 -2.73 -17.41
C GLY A 52 6.17 -2.14 -16.20
N THR A 53 6.81 -2.08 -15.02
CA THR A 53 6.19 -1.53 -13.82
C THR A 53 6.55 -0.05 -13.69
N THR A 54 5.55 0.80 -13.54
CA THR A 54 5.73 2.20 -13.16
C THR A 54 5.66 2.35 -11.64
N LEU A 55 6.65 3.03 -11.06
CA LEU A 55 6.66 3.43 -9.66
C LEU A 55 6.52 4.95 -9.61
N GLU A 56 5.56 5.45 -8.84
CA GLU A 56 5.36 6.88 -8.59
C GLU A 56 5.58 7.18 -7.11
N PHE A 57 6.38 8.21 -6.83
CA PHE A 57 6.71 8.62 -5.47
C PHE A 57 5.88 9.86 -5.10
N GLN A 58 5.14 9.77 -3.99
CA GLN A 58 4.31 10.90 -3.55
C GLN A 58 4.71 11.38 -2.15
N ASN A 59 5.17 12.64 -2.11
CA ASN A 59 5.62 13.31 -0.88
C ASN A 59 4.63 14.36 -0.33
N SER A 60 3.72 14.83 -1.16
CA SER A 60 2.77 15.93 -0.89
C SER A 60 1.33 15.49 -1.20
N PRO A 61 0.30 16.25 -0.82
CA PRO A 61 -1.06 15.98 -1.29
C PRO A 61 -1.13 15.95 -2.82
N ILE A 62 -1.96 15.06 -3.35
CA ILE A 62 -2.29 14.94 -4.78
C ILE A 62 -3.80 15.07 -4.93
N CYS A 63 -4.28 15.66 -6.03
CA CYS A 63 -5.72 15.73 -6.30
C CYS A 63 -6.24 14.41 -6.90
N ILE A 64 -7.55 14.20 -6.84
CA ILE A 64 -8.17 12.99 -7.38
C ILE A 64 -8.00 12.86 -8.90
N ASP A 65 -8.00 13.98 -9.62
CA ASP A 65 -7.84 13.99 -11.08
C ASP A 65 -6.43 13.51 -11.49
N GLU A 66 -5.39 13.96 -10.78
CA GLU A 66 -4.02 13.52 -11.05
C GLU A 66 -3.82 12.04 -10.68
N LEU A 67 -4.37 11.59 -9.56
CA LEU A 67 -4.36 10.17 -9.19
C LEU A 67 -5.02 9.32 -10.29
N THR A 68 -6.22 9.72 -10.72
CA THR A 68 -7.00 9.00 -11.73
C THR A 68 -6.31 9.00 -13.08
N SER A 69 -5.76 10.15 -13.48
CA SER A 69 -5.01 10.33 -14.73
C SER A 69 -3.80 9.39 -14.78
N ARG A 70 -3.00 9.33 -13.71
CA ARG A 70 -1.82 8.45 -13.64
C ARG A 70 -2.19 6.97 -13.63
N GLU A 71 -3.14 6.56 -12.81
CA GLU A 71 -3.55 5.16 -12.76
C GLU A 71 -4.24 4.67 -14.04
N THR A 72 -4.92 5.56 -14.77
CA THR A 72 -5.50 5.24 -16.08
C THR A 72 -4.41 5.08 -17.14
N PHE A 73 -3.37 5.91 -17.07
CA PHE A 73 -2.28 5.90 -18.05
C PHE A 73 -1.34 4.70 -17.87
N TYR A 74 -0.99 4.35 -16.63
CA TYR A 74 -0.04 3.27 -16.32
C TYR A 74 -0.77 1.99 -15.87
N PRO A 75 -0.87 0.95 -16.73
CA PRO A 75 -1.63 -0.26 -16.41
C PRO A 75 -1.03 -1.09 -15.27
N LYS A 76 0.28 -0.97 -15.05
CA LYS A 76 1.02 -1.66 -13.99
C LYS A 76 1.80 -0.65 -13.17
N MET A 77 1.11 -0.05 -12.19
CA MET A 77 1.63 1.05 -11.39
C MET A 77 1.65 0.70 -9.90
N ILE A 78 2.61 1.26 -9.16
CA ILE A 78 2.67 1.18 -7.69
C ILE A 78 2.91 2.59 -7.15
N TRP A 79 2.12 2.98 -6.15
CA TRP A 79 2.33 4.18 -5.37
C TRP A 79 3.28 3.91 -4.21
N ILE A 80 4.32 4.73 -4.07
CA ILE A 80 5.17 4.77 -2.87
C ILE A 80 4.96 6.12 -2.20
N LEU A 81 4.41 6.10 -0.99
CA LEU A 81 4.02 7.30 -0.26
C LEU A 81 5.03 7.60 0.83
N ASN A 82 5.40 8.88 0.98
CA ASN A 82 6.21 9.34 2.10
C ASN A 82 5.38 9.37 3.39
N GLY A 83 5.30 8.23 4.07
CA GLY A 83 4.50 8.06 5.27
C GLY A 83 5.13 8.68 6.53
N LYS A 84 6.39 9.15 6.50
CA LYS A 84 7.01 9.86 7.64
C LYS A 84 6.22 11.10 8.07
N LYS A 85 5.45 11.69 7.15
CA LYS A 85 4.64 12.89 7.40
C LYS A 85 3.22 12.57 7.90
N PHE A 86 2.81 11.29 7.91
CA PHE A 86 1.44 10.91 8.24
C PHE A 86 1.21 10.98 9.75
N LYS A 87 0.45 11.99 10.17
CA LYS A 87 0.06 12.15 11.57
C LYS A 87 -0.82 10.98 12.01
N GLY A 88 -0.50 10.37 13.13
CA GLY A 88 -1.29 9.27 13.69
C GLY A 88 -1.26 7.97 12.89
N PHE A 89 -0.31 7.80 11.97
CA PHE A 89 0.01 6.50 11.39
C PHE A 89 0.83 5.69 12.39
N ARG A 90 0.36 4.52 12.79
CA ARG A 90 1.02 3.61 13.74
C ARG A 90 0.90 2.18 13.26
N ILE A 91 2.03 1.49 13.19
CA ILE A 91 2.04 0.02 13.09
C ILE A 91 1.69 -0.54 14.47
N LEU A 92 0.78 -1.51 14.51
CA LEU A 92 0.24 -2.04 15.75
C LEU A 92 0.75 -3.47 16.02
N LYS A 93 -0.08 -4.50 15.83
CA LYS A 93 0.22 -5.88 16.23
C LYS A 93 0.61 -6.71 15.02
N SER A 94 1.52 -7.65 15.21
CA SER A 94 1.74 -8.71 14.22
C SER A 94 0.46 -9.52 14.03
N LEU A 95 0.23 -9.94 12.80
CA LEU A 95 -0.93 -10.73 12.39
C LEU A 95 -0.47 -12.15 12.04
N PRO A 96 -1.36 -13.14 12.18
CA PRO A 96 -1.14 -14.43 11.53
C PRO A 96 -1.10 -14.27 10.01
N ASP A 97 -0.85 -15.36 9.29
CA ASP A 97 -1.23 -15.39 7.89
C ASP A 97 -2.74 -15.11 7.80
N VAL A 98 -3.10 -14.02 7.13
CA VAL A 98 -4.50 -13.55 7.08
C VAL A 98 -5.40 -14.49 6.30
N GLU A 99 -4.82 -15.33 5.44
CA GLU A 99 -5.49 -16.38 4.68
C GLU A 99 -5.31 -17.78 5.29
N ASP A 100 -4.82 -17.88 6.54
CA ASP A 100 -4.70 -19.16 7.23
C ASP A 100 -6.09 -19.87 7.26
N PRO A 101 -6.20 -21.13 6.80
CA PRO A 101 -7.48 -21.84 6.74
C PRO A 101 -8.22 -21.92 8.07
N ARG A 102 -7.50 -21.87 9.20
CA ARG A 102 -8.08 -21.86 10.56
C ARG A 102 -8.84 -20.56 10.87
N LEU A 103 -8.58 -19.50 10.12
CA LEU A 103 -9.27 -18.21 10.23
C LEU A 103 -10.52 -18.12 9.33
N SER A 104 -10.85 -19.16 8.55
CA SER A 104 -11.98 -19.15 7.61
C SER A 104 -13.34 -18.84 8.25
N ASN A 105 -13.51 -19.23 9.51
CA ASN A 105 -14.72 -19.02 10.32
C ASN A 105 -14.67 -17.76 11.20
N TYR A 106 -13.65 -16.91 11.03
CA TYR A 106 -13.43 -15.73 11.86
C TYR A 106 -13.19 -14.47 11.03
N GLU A 107 -13.61 -13.33 11.59
CA GLU A 107 -13.38 -12.01 11.02
C GLU A 107 -12.60 -11.13 12.00
N PHE A 108 -11.62 -10.39 11.48
CA PHE A 108 -10.89 -9.38 12.25
C PHE A 108 -11.79 -8.21 12.59
N CYS A 109 -11.74 -7.74 13.84
CA CYS A 109 -12.44 -6.55 14.27
C CYS A 109 -11.70 -5.28 13.80
N HIS A 110 -12.44 -4.24 13.41
CA HIS A 110 -11.91 -2.91 13.08
C HIS A 110 -11.59 -2.08 14.34
N THR A 111 -10.69 -2.59 15.19
CA THR A 111 -10.22 -1.89 16.40
C THR A 111 -8.70 -1.93 16.52
N ASP A 112 -8.10 -1.00 17.25
CA ASP A 112 -6.64 -1.00 17.53
C ASP A 112 -6.16 -2.28 18.25
N HIS A 113 -7.08 -3.00 18.90
CA HIS A 113 -6.78 -4.28 19.55
C HIS A 113 -7.01 -5.45 18.59
N LEU A 114 -6.02 -6.34 18.49
CA LEU A 114 -6.11 -7.54 17.69
C LEU A 114 -7.13 -8.52 18.29
N LYS A 115 -8.33 -8.50 17.73
CA LYS A 115 -9.47 -9.33 18.11
C LYS A 115 -10.16 -9.86 16.88
N MET A 116 -10.84 -10.98 17.03
CA MET A 116 -11.69 -11.57 16.00
C MET A 116 -13.07 -11.89 16.54
N ILE A 117 -14.04 -11.99 15.65
CA ILE A 117 -15.39 -12.48 15.93
C ILE A 117 -15.69 -13.67 15.04
N ARG A 118 -16.60 -14.55 15.47
CA ARG A 118 -17.02 -15.68 14.65
C ARG A 118 -17.91 -15.17 13.52
N LYS A 119 -17.69 -15.71 12.32
CA LYS A 119 -18.52 -15.42 11.15
C LYS A 119 -19.98 -15.83 11.38
N SER A 120 -20.21 -16.92 12.09
CA SER A 120 -21.55 -17.36 12.52
C SER A 120 -22.30 -16.29 13.32
N ASP A 121 -21.60 -15.52 14.15
CA ASP A 121 -22.24 -14.54 15.00
C ASP A 121 -22.78 -13.36 14.18
N ILE A 122 -22.04 -13.00 13.12
CA ILE A 122 -22.45 -11.99 12.14
C ILE A 122 -23.65 -12.50 11.33
N ILE A 123 -23.56 -13.73 10.80
CA ILE A 123 -24.62 -14.34 9.97
C ILE A 123 -25.93 -14.46 10.75
N ASN A 124 -25.86 -14.82 12.04
CA ASN A 124 -27.03 -14.93 12.90
C ASN A 124 -27.56 -13.58 13.41
N GLY A 125 -26.97 -12.45 12.99
CA GLY A 125 -27.42 -11.11 13.38
C GLY A 125 -27.26 -10.80 14.87
N LEU A 126 -26.30 -11.43 15.56
CA LEU A 126 -26.03 -11.14 16.96
C LEU A 126 -25.59 -9.69 17.13
N ARG A 127 -26.31 -8.93 17.96
CA ARG A 127 -26.01 -7.51 18.21
C ARG A 127 -24.63 -7.28 18.83
N ASN A 128 -24.16 -8.22 19.65
CA ASN A 128 -22.89 -8.11 20.39
C ASN A 128 -22.10 -9.44 20.28
N PRO A 129 -21.46 -9.70 19.13
CA PRO A 129 -20.65 -10.90 18.94
C PRO A 129 -19.48 -10.95 19.93
N LYS A 130 -19.14 -12.14 20.41
CA LYS A 130 -18.06 -12.29 21.39
C LYS A 130 -16.70 -12.09 20.70
N ALA A 131 -16.01 -11.01 21.06
CA ALA A 131 -14.67 -10.75 20.57
C ALA A 131 -13.63 -11.68 21.25
N LEU A 132 -12.80 -12.32 20.43
CA LEU A 132 -11.78 -13.29 20.82
C LEU A 132 -10.39 -12.70 20.57
N THR A 133 -9.50 -12.83 21.55
CA THR A 133 -8.07 -12.50 21.36
C THR A 133 -7.32 -13.74 20.89
N PHE A 134 -6.08 -13.56 20.40
CA PHE A 134 -5.19 -14.67 20.06
C PHE A 134 -4.67 -15.47 21.27
N HIS A 135 -5.12 -15.15 22.50
CA HIS A 135 -4.93 -16.01 23.68
C HIS A 135 -6.10 -16.98 23.89
N HIS A 136 -7.22 -16.80 23.18
CA HIS A 136 -8.40 -17.65 23.31
C HIS A 136 -8.08 -19.08 22.84
N PRO A 137 -8.62 -20.15 23.48
CA PRO A 137 -8.35 -21.55 23.10
C PRO A 137 -8.56 -21.87 21.61
N GLU A 138 -9.50 -21.18 20.96
CA GLU A 138 -9.80 -21.32 19.53
C GLU A 138 -8.73 -20.71 18.60
N LEU A 139 -8.04 -19.66 19.03
CA LEU A 139 -7.11 -18.88 18.18
C LEU A 139 -5.64 -19.07 18.58
N ARG A 140 -5.36 -19.52 19.81
CA ARG A 140 -4.00 -19.61 20.36
C ARG A 140 -3.03 -20.53 19.61
N SER A 141 -3.54 -21.44 18.78
CA SER A 141 -2.73 -22.36 17.97
C SER A 141 -2.30 -21.75 16.62
N ILE A 142 -2.84 -20.58 16.28
CA ILE A 142 -2.55 -19.88 15.02
C ILE A 142 -1.33 -18.98 15.25
N PRO A 143 -0.20 -19.26 14.58
CA PRO A 143 1.02 -18.50 14.80
C PRO A 143 0.89 -17.10 14.19
N LEU A 144 1.45 -16.11 14.89
CA LEU A 144 1.65 -14.78 14.33
C LEU A 144 2.88 -14.79 13.42
N THR A 145 2.85 -13.97 12.38
CA THR A 145 3.95 -13.78 11.44
C THR A 145 4.69 -12.48 11.73
N SER A 146 5.92 -12.36 11.23
CA SER A 146 6.63 -11.08 11.15
C SER A 146 6.38 -10.32 9.85
N GLN A 147 5.49 -10.83 8.99
CA GLN A 147 5.23 -10.29 7.65
C GLN A 147 4.03 -9.35 7.64
N TYR A 148 3.02 -9.63 8.46
CA TYR A 148 1.76 -8.90 8.45
C TYR A 148 1.53 -8.16 9.75
N TYR A 149 1.00 -6.93 9.65
CA TYR A 149 0.72 -6.08 10.80
C TYR A 149 -0.63 -5.38 10.66
N SER A 150 -1.37 -5.29 11.77
CA SER A 150 -2.44 -4.31 11.88
C SER A 150 -1.84 -2.91 12.00
N PHE A 151 -2.63 -1.90 11.64
CA PHE A 151 -2.20 -0.52 11.72
C PHE A 151 -3.37 0.39 12.05
N CYS A 152 -3.04 1.61 12.46
CA CYS A 152 -3.96 2.71 12.61
C CYS A 152 -3.42 3.87 11.78
N TRP A 153 -4.26 4.49 10.97
CA TRP A 153 -3.94 5.74 10.29
C TRP A 153 -5.03 6.75 10.59
N LYS A 154 -4.74 7.69 11.51
CA LYS A 154 -5.65 8.80 11.80
C LYS A 154 -5.54 9.86 10.71
N HIS A 155 -6.68 10.40 10.27
CA HIS A 155 -6.73 11.44 9.23
C HIS A 155 -6.05 11.05 7.90
N PRO A 156 -6.36 9.88 7.33
CA PRO A 156 -5.88 9.54 6.00
C PRO A 156 -6.46 10.54 4.98
N HIS A 157 -5.63 10.95 4.03
CA HIS A 157 -6.10 11.82 2.96
C HIS A 157 -7.08 11.03 2.09
N SER A 158 -8.28 11.58 1.88
CA SER A 158 -9.40 10.86 1.28
C SER A 158 -9.12 10.36 -0.14
N VAL A 159 -8.23 11.03 -0.87
CA VAL A 159 -7.80 10.66 -2.23
C VAL A 159 -7.26 9.23 -2.28
N TRP A 160 -6.54 8.78 -1.25
CA TRP A 160 -5.96 7.43 -1.23
C TRP A 160 -7.00 6.32 -1.08
N TYR A 161 -8.23 6.63 -0.66
CA TYR A 161 -9.33 5.64 -0.69
C TYR A 161 -9.83 5.33 -2.11
N GLN A 162 -9.50 6.19 -3.08
CA GLN A 162 -9.88 6.00 -4.48
C GLN A 162 -8.78 5.32 -5.30
N ALA A 163 -7.60 5.13 -4.72
CA ALA A 163 -6.48 4.47 -5.38
C ALA A 163 -6.83 3.01 -5.68
N LYS A 164 -6.61 2.62 -6.94
CA LYS A 164 -6.75 1.23 -7.40
C LYS A 164 -5.39 0.56 -7.52
N ALA A 165 -4.34 1.35 -7.77
CA ALA A 165 -2.99 0.84 -7.81
C ALA A 165 -2.50 0.47 -6.39
N PRO A 166 -1.66 -0.57 -6.25
CA PRO A 166 -1.04 -0.90 -4.97
C PRO A 166 -0.35 0.29 -4.30
N ILE A 167 -0.64 0.49 -3.01
CA ILE A 167 -0.02 1.52 -2.18
C ILE A 167 1.03 0.89 -1.27
N ILE A 168 2.20 1.51 -1.21
CA ILE A 168 3.29 1.19 -0.29
C ILE A 168 3.64 2.44 0.51
N PHE A 169 3.71 2.30 1.83
CA PHE A 169 4.17 3.36 2.72
C PHE A 169 5.65 3.21 3.02
N ASP A 170 6.41 4.27 2.79
CA ASP A 170 7.76 4.44 3.32
C ASP A 170 7.71 5.25 4.61
N LEU A 171 7.82 4.56 5.74
CA LEU A 171 7.91 5.18 7.07
C LEU A 171 9.37 5.50 7.46
N GLY A 172 10.33 5.25 6.56
CA GLY A 172 11.76 5.27 6.81
C GLY A 172 12.34 3.94 7.24
N GLY A 173 13.66 3.91 7.40
CA GLY A 173 14.39 2.72 7.82
C GLY A 173 14.56 1.70 6.70
N HIS A 174 14.50 0.42 7.08
CA HIS A 174 14.83 -0.71 6.19
C HIS A 174 13.61 -1.42 5.59
N PHE A 175 12.40 -1.08 6.01
CA PHE A 175 11.18 -1.77 5.62
C PHE A 175 10.17 -0.82 4.98
N LEU A 176 9.42 -1.36 4.04
CA LEU A 176 8.27 -0.74 3.40
C LEU A 176 7.02 -1.49 3.81
N TYR A 177 5.87 -0.82 3.75
CA TYR A 177 4.60 -1.39 4.20
C TYR A 177 3.56 -1.29 3.09
N GLN A 178 3.32 -2.40 2.41
CA GLN A 178 2.27 -2.48 1.39
C GLN A 178 0.90 -2.57 2.05
N LEU A 179 -0.02 -1.69 1.67
CA LEU A 179 -1.42 -1.79 2.05
C LEU A 179 -2.06 -2.99 1.36
N LYS A 180 -2.71 -3.85 2.15
CA LYS A 180 -3.44 -5.02 1.69
C LYS A 180 -4.81 -5.07 2.35
N HIS A 181 -5.72 -5.81 1.74
CA HIS A 181 -7.09 -6.00 2.21
C HIS A 181 -7.42 -7.48 2.25
N ARG A 182 -8.11 -7.90 3.31
CA ARG A 182 -8.77 -9.20 3.42
C ARG A 182 -10.28 -8.95 3.35
N SER A 183 -10.96 -9.57 2.42
CA SER A 183 -12.42 -9.44 2.33
C SER A 183 -13.12 -10.23 3.43
N GLN A 184 -14.12 -9.60 4.04
CA GLN A 184 -14.89 -10.14 5.16
C GLN A 184 -16.34 -9.61 5.11
N LEU A 185 -17.28 -10.27 5.80
CA LEU A 185 -18.69 -9.86 5.85
C LEU A 185 -18.88 -8.52 6.58
N SER A 186 -18.04 -8.24 7.59
CA SER A 186 -18.01 -6.98 8.34
C SER A 186 -17.30 -5.82 7.61
N GLY A 187 -17.00 -6.00 6.32
CA GLY A 187 -16.20 -5.09 5.52
C GLY A 187 -14.72 -5.46 5.51
N ASP A 188 -14.04 -5.00 4.48
CA ASP A 188 -12.62 -5.33 4.25
C ASP A 188 -11.76 -4.96 5.46
N PHE A 189 -10.90 -5.89 5.86
CA PHE A 189 -9.88 -5.65 6.87
C PHE A 189 -8.59 -5.24 6.20
N SER A 190 -8.19 -3.99 6.45
CA SER A 190 -6.94 -3.44 5.94
C SER A 190 -5.77 -3.80 6.85
N TYR A 191 -4.67 -4.26 6.26
CA TYR A 191 -3.45 -4.61 6.97
C TYR A 191 -2.21 -4.22 6.17
N LEU A 192 -1.05 -4.27 6.81
CA LEU A 192 0.24 -3.97 6.20
C LEU A 192 1.02 -5.25 5.97
N HIS A 193 1.52 -5.43 4.75
CA HIS A 193 2.55 -6.41 4.42
C HIS A 193 3.92 -5.73 4.44
N MET A 194 4.79 -6.16 5.35
CA MET A 194 6.13 -5.62 5.54
C MET A 194 7.09 -6.22 4.52
N ILE A 195 7.79 -5.37 3.77
CA ILE A 195 8.70 -5.76 2.70
C ILE A 195 10.07 -5.12 2.98
N PRO A 196 11.19 -5.88 2.99
CA PRO A 196 12.52 -5.28 3.07
C PRO A 196 12.75 -4.34 1.88
N ARG A 197 13.12 -3.08 2.14
CA ARG A 197 13.30 -2.06 1.09
C ARG A 197 14.30 -2.49 0.02
N LYS A 198 15.39 -3.16 0.42
CA LYS A 198 16.38 -3.71 -0.51
C LYS A 198 15.79 -4.77 -1.42
N ALA A 199 14.96 -5.67 -0.88
CA ALA A 199 14.32 -6.73 -1.66
C ALA A 199 13.29 -6.16 -2.64
N PHE A 200 12.53 -5.13 -2.22
CA PHE A 200 11.62 -4.40 -3.10
C PHE A 200 12.39 -3.78 -4.26
N ILE A 201 13.44 -3.00 -3.99
CA ILE A 201 14.24 -2.35 -5.04
C ILE A 201 14.86 -3.40 -5.97
N SER A 202 15.42 -4.49 -5.45
CA SER A 202 16.06 -5.52 -6.30
C SER A 202 15.09 -6.28 -7.22
N GLN A 203 13.79 -6.22 -6.95
CA GLN A 203 12.76 -6.84 -7.79
C GLN A 203 12.47 -6.02 -9.07
N TYR A 204 12.86 -4.75 -9.09
CA TYR A 204 12.41 -3.73 -10.06
C TYR A 204 13.60 -3.04 -10.73
#